data_AF-A0A147K0Z2-F1
#
_entry.id   AF-A0A147K0Z2-F1
#
_cell.length_a   1.000
_cell.length_b   1.000
_cell.length_c   1.000
_cell.angle_alpha   90.00
_cell.angle_beta   90.00
_cell.angle_gamma   90.00
#
_symmetry.space_group_name_H-M   'P 1'
#
loop_
_entity.id
_entity.type
_entity.pdbx_description
1 polymer ?
#
loop_
_entity_poly.entity_id
_entity_poly.type
_entity_poly.pdbx_seq_one_letter_code
_entity_poly.pdbx_strand_id
1 'polypeptide(L)'
;MNGNNGWTAFKNFKKKIFNFSKCKINRFGRFVKYLFYRVLSETTKGDQMSRMGKAGVAAAVVLVIMAASIGGAMATPLIADAIGAPPDSPLYGLKRLGEKMRLASDEEQMQRRWEEYSQMVNRGKGLEYVALLEEFREKVKMVAPADVEAKTGAVQWLQTQMPGIGLVELKLAQECTIRSRKYVENHPGFPEGLENIIRILQDLEQQYQNGTDESRENILAQLRLVMEQLRMMIAQLRGQLPGELGRYFDIDNLLTDTRIDLGLHIGGGFGPPIDNRRPHPENAAESFSEWLEKFNARVAEVQEKLEEVPENTPGREMAESQLQMAIQLRDDAIAENSAGNLTKALFTLRAAFARLDCAGRILEQATEWLPGLLPRLGPWANFPSRKIPAGPPMGPWGW
;
A
#
# COMPACT_ATOMS: atom_id res chain seq x y z
N MET A 1 38.11 -30.63 18.02
CA MET A 1 38.85 -30.75 16.75
C MET A 1 37.95 -31.38 15.69
N ASN A 2 37.40 -30.62 14.76
CA ASN A 2 36.77 -31.11 13.52
C ASN A 2 36.57 -29.93 12.56
N GLY A 3 37.69 -29.46 11.98
CA GLY A 3 37.76 -28.25 11.17
C GLY A 3 38.16 -28.46 9.71
N ASN A 4 38.12 -29.69 9.17
CA ASN A 4 38.70 -30.00 7.85
C ASN A 4 37.71 -30.50 6.78
N ASN A 5 36.43 -30.70 7.11
CA ASN A 5 35.49 -31.31 6.16
C ASN A 5 34.94 -30.29 5.15
N GLY A 6 34.73 -29.03 5.57
CA GLY A 6 34.23 -27.96 4.69
C GLY A 6 35.24 -27.52 3.62
N TRP A 7 36.53 -27.50 3.96
CA TRP A 7 37.58 -27.05 3.04
C TRP A 7 37.89 -28.08 1.95
N THR A 8 37.75 -29.37 2.29
CA THR A 8 37.91 -30.49 1.35
C THR A 8 36.73 -30.57 0.38
N ALA A 9 35.50 -30.34 0.87
CA ALA A 9 34.31 -30.19 0.03
C ALA A 9 34.44 -28.99 -0.93
N PHE A 10 34.94 -27.85 -0.45
CA PHE A 10 35.17 -26.65 -1.25
C PHE A 10 36.23 -26.85 -2.34
N LYS A 11 37.34 -27.54 -2.04
CA LYS A 11 38.37 -27.90 -3.03
C LYS A 11 37.83 -28.84 -4.11
N ASN A 12 37.05 -29.85 -3.71
CA ASN A 12 36.44 -30.79 -4.65
C ASN A 12 35.39 -30.11 -5.53
N PHE A 13 34.65 -29.15 -4.98
CA PHE A 13 33.70 -28.32 -5.71
C PHE A 13 34.38 -27.38 -6.71
N LYS A 14 35.45 -26.69 -6.30
CA LYS A 14 36.26 -25.83 -7.16
C LYS A 14 36.84 -26.61 -8.35
N LYS A 15 37.29 -27.86 -8.12
CA LYS A 15 37.79 -28.77 -9.15
C LYS A 15 36.69 -29.22 -10.13
N LYS A 16 35.46 -29.49 -9.66
CA LYS A 16 34.31 -29.84 -10.50
C LYS A 16 33.84 -28.67 -11.38
N ILE A 17 33.74 -27.46 -10.83
CA ILE A 17 33.40 -26.25 -11.61
C ILE A 17 34.45 -25.95 -12.68
N PHE A 18 35.74 -26.08 -12.33
CA PHE A 18 36.82 -25.83 -13.29
C PHE A 18 36.80 -26.83 -14.45
N ASN A 19 36.42 -28.09 -14.20
CA ASN A 19 36.25 -29.09 -15.24
C ASN A 19 34.98 -28.86 -16.09
N PHE A 20 33.91 -28.32 -15.51
CA PHE A 20 32.73 -27.89 -16.28
C PHE A 20 33.06 -26.76 -17.28
N SER A 21 34.05 -25.92 -16.96
CA SER A 21 34.50 -24.81 -17.82
C SER A 21 35.29 -25.23 -19.08
N LYS A 22 35.69 -26.51 -19.20
CA LYS A 22 36.34 -27.06 -20.40
C LYS A 22 35.35 -27.54 -21.47
N CYS A 23 34.04 -27.57 -21.18
CA CYS A 23 33.03 -27.75 -22.21
C CYS A 23 32.86 -26.45 -23.02
N LYS A 24 32.84 -26.58 -24.36
CA LYS A 24 32.77 -25.49 -25.34
C LYS A 24 31.84 -24.35 -24.89
N ILE A 25 32.41 -23.15 -24.96
CA ILE A 25 31.89 -21.84 -24.57
C ILE A 25 30.40 -21.67 -24.95
N ASN A 26 29.51 -21.82 -23.97
CA ASN A 26 28.14 -21.32 -24.05
C ASN A 26 28.02 -20.02 -23.24
N ARG A 27 27.22 -19.04 -23.71
CA ARG A 27 26.93 -17.77 -22.99
C ARG A 27 26.57 -18.01 -21.51
N PHE A 28 25.93 -19.14 -21.23
CA PHE A 28 25.57 -19.59 -19.88
C PHE A 28 26.78 -19.77 -18.96
N GLY A 29 27.88 -20.35 -19.42
CA GLY A 29 29.10 -20.52 -18.61
C GLY A 29 29.75 -19.19 -18.23
N ARG A 30 29.68 -18.18 -19.11
CA ARG A 30 30.11 -16.81 -18.80
C ARG A 30 29.19 -16.12 -17.80
N PHE A 31 27.87 -16.33 -17.91
CA PHE A 31 26.88 -15.79 -16.98
C PHE A 31 27.01 -16.40 -15.57
N VAL A 32 27.17 -17.72 -15.47
CA VAL A 32 27.41 -18.41 -14.18
C VAL A 32 28.74 -17.95 -13.58
N LYS A 33 29.79 -17.78 -14.39
CA LYS A 33 31.06 -17.20 -13.94
C LYS A 33 30.86 -15.78 -13.44
N TYR A 34 30.15 -14.92 -14.16
CA TYR A 34 29.84 -13.55 -13.73
C TYR A 34 29.06 -13.51 -12.40
N LEU A 35 28.01 -14.31 -12.25
CA LEU A 35 27.25 -14.44 -11.01
C LEU A 35 28.13 -14.93 -9.85
N PHE A 36 28.96 -15.95 -10.09
CA PHE A 36 29.87 -16.47 -9.09
C PHE A 36 30.91 -15.42 -8.66
N TYR A 37 31.47 -14.67 -9.60
CA TYR A 37 32.40 -13.58 -9.30
C TYR A 37 31.72 -12.40 -8.61
N ARG A 38 30.47 -12.08 -8.96
CA ARG A 38 29.72 -10.99 -8.33
C ARG A 38 29.36 -11.34 -6.88
N VAL A 39 28.82 -12.53 -6.64
CA VAL A 39 28.55 -13.04 -5.29
C VAL A 39 29.85 -13.09 -4.47
N LEU A 40 30.94 -13.61 -5.05
CA LEU A 40 32.24 -13.58 -4.38
C LEU A 40 32.73 -12.15 -4.09
N SER A 41 32.59 -11.22 -5.03
CA SER A 41 33.02 -9.82 -4.87
C SER A 41 32.19 -9.04 -3.83
N GLU A 42 30.92 -9.38 -3.69
CA GLU A 42 30.04 -8.84 -2.66
C GLU A 42 30.39 -9.45 -1.29
N THR A 43 30.82 -10.73 -1.23
CA THR A 43 31.30 -11.36 0.01
C THR A 43 32.73 -11.00 0.43
N THR A 44 33.59 -10.52 -0.49
CA THR A 44 34.99 -10.14 -0.19
C THR A 44 35.20 -8.65 0.09
N LYS A 45 34.18 -7.80 -0.06
CA LYS A 45 34.20 -6.46 0.54
C LYS A 45 34.09 -6.63 2.05
N GLY A 46 35.24 -6.55 2.72
CA GLY A 46 35.52 -6.99 4.09
C GLY A 46 34.70 -6.40 5.24
N ASP A 47 33.67 -5.60 4.97
CA ASP A 47 32.78 -5.03 5.99
C ASP A 47 31.40 -5.69 6.09
N GLN A 48 31.02 -6.59 5.16
CA GLN A 48 29.69 -7.24 5.18
C GLN A 48 29.69 -8.69 5.69
N MET A 49 30.85 -9.30 5.95
CA MET A 49 30.91 -10.68 6.47
C MET A 49 30.36 -10.81 7.91
N SER A 50 30.28 -9.72 8.67
CA SER A 50 29.64 -9.70 10.00
C SER A 50 28.11 -9.58 9.94
N ARG A 51 27.54 -9.17 8.80
CA ARG A 51 26.08 -8.97 8.61
C ARG A 51 25.37 -10.11 7.87
N MET A 52 26.08 -10.93 7.10
CA MET A 52 25.49 -12.13 6.49
C MET A 52 25.65 -13.35 7.42
N GLY A 53 24.64 -13.60 8.25
CA GLY A 53 24.55 -14.83 9.04
C GLY A 53 24.54 -16.10 8.17
N LYS A 54 24.62 -17.27 8.82
CA LYS A 54 24.68 -18.61 8.19
C LYS A 54 23.65 -18.84 7.06
N ALA A 55 22.51 -18.14 7.08
CA ALA A 55 21.49 -18.16 6.04
C ALA A 55 21.96 -17.62 4.67
N GLY A 56 22.78 -16.56 4.64
CA GLY A 56 23.25 -15.96 3.38
C GLY A 56 24.23 -16.85 2.60
N VAL A 57 25.09 -17.57 3.33
CA VAL A 57 26.04 -18.54 2.73
C VAL A 57 25.31 -19.78 2.23
N ALA A 58 24.28 -20.25 2.94
CA ALA A 58 23.46 -21.38 2.51
C ALA A 58 22.69 -21.08 1.21
N ALA A 59 22.11 -19.89 1.09
CA ALA A 59 21.40 -19.45 -0.12
C ALA A 59 22.33 -19.45 -1.35
N ALA A 60 23.55 -18.92 -1.23
CA ALA A 60 24.52 -18.91 -2.32
C ALA A 60 24.93 -20.32 -2.78
N VAL A 61 25.11 -21.26 -1.83
CA VAL A 61 25.47 -22.65 -2.14
C VAL A 61 24.32 -23.38 -2.85
N VAL A 62 23.08 -23.21 -2.37
CA VAL A 62 21.88 -23.79 -3.02
C VAL A 62 21.74 -23.28 -4.46
N LEU A 63 22.02 -22.00 -4.68
CA LEU A 63 21.89 -21.34 -5.97
C LEU A 63 22.92 -21.87 -7.00
N VAL A 64 24.15 -22.16 -6.56
CA VAL A 64 25.16 -22.79 -7.44
C VAL A 64 24.84 -24.28 -7.68
N ILE A 65 24.30 -24.99 -6.69
CA ILE A 65 23.88 -26.39 -6.84
C ILE A 65 22.72 -26.49 -7.83
N MET A 66 21.70 -25.64 -7.72
CA MET A 66 20.58 -25.59 -8.66
C MET A 66 21.00 -25.19 -10.09
N ALA A 67 21.93 -24.24 -10.22
CA ALA A 67 22.50 -23.87 -11.52
C ALA A 67 23.26 -25.03 -12.20
N ALA A 68 23.86 -25.92 -11.40
CA ALA A 68 24.62 -27.06 -11.89
C ALA A 68 23.76 -28.31 -12.18
N SER A 69 22.60 -28.46 -11.53
CA SER A 69 21.81 -29.71 -11.59
C SER A 69 20.61 -29.68 -12.53
N ILE A 70 19.95 -28.54 -12.77
CA ILE A 70 18.63 -28.51 -13.45
C ILE A 70 18.72 -28.06 -14.93
N GLY A 71 19.92 -27.76 -15.43
CA GLY A 71 20.07 -27.19 -16.78
C GLY A 71 19.63 -25.71 -16.82
N GLY A 72 20.27 -24.94 -17.70
CA GLY A 72 20.19 -23.48 -17.63
C GLY A 72 18.79 -22.87 -17.79
N ALA A 73 17.84 -23.59 -18.39
CA ALA A 73 16.49 -23.08 -18.61
C ALA A 73 15.65 -23.02 -17.33
N MET A 74 15.79 -24.00 -16.42
CA MET A 74 15.02 -24.08 -15.16
C MET A 74 15.74 -23.38 -14.00
N ALA A 75 17.07 -23.32 -14.03
CA ALA A 75 17.84 -22.61 -13.01
C ALA A 75 17.66 -21.09 -13.08
N THR A 76 17.58 -20.51 -14.28
CA THR A 76 17.54 -19.04 -14.42
C THR A 76 16.32 -18.39 -13.74
N PRO A 77 15.08 -18.92 -13.86
CA PRO A 77 13.94 -18.41 -13.09
C PRO A 77 14.12 -18.50 -11.57
N LEU A 78 14.58 -19.64 -11.05
CA LEU A 78 14.79 -19.84 -9.61
C LEU A 78 15.87 -18.90 -9.05
N ILE A 79 16.91 -18.62 -9.84
CA ILE A 79 17.94 -17.65 -9.48
C ILE A 79 17.36 -16.23 -9.48
N ALA A 80 16.63 -15.85 -10.53
CA ALA A 80 16.01 -14.53 -10.65
C ALA A 80 15.05 -14.25 -9.48
N ASP A 81 14.34 -15.28 -9.02
CA ASP A 81 13.50 -15.23 -7.83
C ASP A 81 14.31 -15.10 -6.54
N ALA A 82 15.36 -15.91 -6.36
CA ALA A 82 16.21 -15.88 -5.18
C ALA A 82 16.97 -14.56 -5.01
N ILE A 83 17.36 -13.90 -6.11
CA ILE A 83 18.00 -12.56 -6.05
C ILE A 83 16.99 -11.43 -5.91
N GLY A 84 15.68 -11.72 -5.92
CA GLY A 84 14.63 -10.72 -5.74
C GLY A 84 14.63 -9.64 -6.81
N ALA A 85 14.72 -10.01 -8.11
CA ALA A 85 14.68 -9.04 -9.20
C ALA A 85 13.52 -8.03 -9.04
N PRO A 86 13.77 -6.71 -9.14
CA PRO A 86 12.73 -5.71 -8.93
C PRO A 86 11.72 -5.68 -10.09
N PRO A 87 10.50 -5.15 -9.89
CA PRO A 87 9.46 -5.10 -10.92
C PRO A 87 9.82 -4.38 -12.22
N ASP A 88 10.74 -3.42 -12.17
CA ASP A 88 11.25 -2.70 -13.35
C ASP A 88 12.46 -3.37 -14.02
N SER A 89 12.86 -4.55 -13.56
CA SER A 89 13.95 -5.34 -14.15
C SER A 89 13.48 -6.18 -15.33
N PRO A 90 14.28 -6.33 -16.40
CA PRO A 90 14.01 -7.32 -17.45
C PRO A 90 14.00 -8.77 -16.95
N LEU A 91 14.53 -9.03 -15.74
CA LEU A 91 14.50 -10.35 -15.11
C LEU A 91 13.24 -10.59 -14.26
N TYR A 92 12.34 -9.61 -14.14
CA TYR A 92 11.17 -9.74 -13.28
C TYR A 92 10.24 -10.87 -13.71
N GLY A 93 10.00 -11.04 -15.01
CA GLY A 93 9.23 -12.18 -15.52
C GLY A 93 9.85 -13.54 -15.15
N LEU A 94 11.19 -13.61 -15.09
CA LEU A 94 11.90 -14.81 -14.64
C LEU A 94 11.76 -15.04 -13.13
N LYS A 95 11.77 -13.97 -12.32
CA LYS A 95 11.44 -14.06 -10.88
C LYS A 95 10.05 -14.64 -10.68
N ARG A 96 9.04 -14.11 -11.36
CA ARG A 96 7.64 -14.58 -11.27
C ARG A 96 7.50 -16.05 -11.71
N LEU A 97 8.26 -16.45 -12.72
CA LEU A 97 8.32 -17.85 -13.13
C LEU A 97 9.00 -18.75 -12.09
N GLY A 98 10.09 -18.29 -11.47
CA GLY A 98 10.79 -19.02 -10.40
C GLY A 98 9.92 -19.20 -9.16
N GLU A 99 9.20 -18.17 -8.76
CA GLU A 99 8.18 -18.18 -7.69
C GLU A 99 7.11 -19.26 -7.95
N LYS A 100 6.59 -19.35 -9.17
CA LYS A 100 5.64 -20.39 -9.58
C LYS A 100 6.27 -21.79 -9.56
N MET A 101 7.50 -21.93 -10.05
CA MET A 101 8.21 -23.22 -10.10
C MET A 101 8.48 -23.81 -8.72
N ARG A 102 8.71 -22.99 -7.70
CA ARG A 102 8.89 -23.46 -6.31
C ARG A 102 7.58 -23.59 -5.53
N LEU A 103 6.43 -23.31 -6.16
CA LEU A 103 5.11 -23.36 -5.54
C LEU A 103 5.03 -22.48 -4.29
N ALA A 104 5.42 -21.21 -4.41
CA ALA A 104 5.30 -20.22 -3.33
C ALA A 104 3.89 -20.23 -2.72
N SER A 105 3.78 -20.20 -1.39
CA SER A 105 2.47 -20.15 -0.72
C SER A 105 1.77 -18.81 -0.98
N ASP A 106 0.45 -18.76 -0.82
CA ASP A 106 -0.29 -17.51 -0.98
C ASP A 106 0.15 -16.43 0.01
N GLU A 107 0.53 -16.82 1.23
CA GLU A 107 1.09 -15.92 2.24
C GLU A 107 2.43 -15.32 1.77
N GLU A 108 3.32 -16.15 1.23
CA GLU A 108 4.59 -15.63 0.72
C GLU A 108 4.39 -14.73 -0.50
N GLN A 109 3.47 -15.10 -1.39
CA GLN A 109 3.11 -14.27 -2.55
C GLN A 109 2.55 -12.92 -2.09
N MET A 110 1.65 -12.90 -1.11
CA MET A 110 1.11 -11.70 -0.48
C MET A 110 2.22 -10.77 0.02
N GLN A 111 3.13 -11.30 0.85
CA GLN A 111 4.23 -10.51 1.42
C GLN A 111 5.12 -9.94 0.31
N ARG A 112 5.47 -10.75 -0.68
CA ARG A 112 6.29 -10.31 -1.83
C ARG A 112 5.61 -9.25 -2.67
N ARG A 113 4.29 -9.35 -2.91
CA ARG A 113 3.55 -8.33 -3.68
C ARG A 113 3.61 -6.98 -2.97
N TRP A 114 3.38 -6.96 -1.65
CA TRP A 114 3.46 -5.75 -0.83
C TRP A 114 4.86 -5.13 -0.84
N GLU A 115 5.91 -5.94 -0.65
CA GLU A 115 7.31 -5.49 -0.68
C GLU A 115 7.70 -4.91 -2.04
N GLU A 116 7.32 -5.60 -3.12
CA GLU A 116 7.57 -5.15 -4.48
C GLU A 116 6.85 -3.83 -4.77
N TYR A 117 5.57 -3.72 -4.40
CA TYR A 117 4.81 -2.48 -4.59
C TYR A 117 5.40 -1.32 -3.78
N SER A 118 5.67 -1.55 -2.49
CA SER A 118 6.31 -0.56 -1.60
C SER A 118 7.67 -0.11 -2.15
N GLN A 119 8.45 -1.01 -2.74
CA GLN A 119 9.70 -0.67 -3.41
C GLN A 119 9.48 0.23 -4.63
N MET A 120 8.43 0.00 -5.43
CA MET A 120 8.12 0.83 -6.59
C MET A 120 7.62 2.22 -6.17
N VAL A 121 6.80 2.30 -5.12
CA VAL A 121 6.37 3.56 -4.51
C VAL A 121 7.57 4.37 -4.03
N ASN A 122 8.52 3.73 -3.34
CA ASN A 122 9.77 4.36 -2.90
C ASN A 122 10.65 4.90 -4.04
N ARG A 123 10.43 4.42 -5.27
CA ARG A 123 11.12 4.88 -6.48
C ARG A 123 10.30 5.90 -7.28
N GLY A 124 9.14 6.35 -6.78
CA GLY A 124 8.24 7.28 -7.47
C GLY A 124 7.57 6.67 -8.71
N LYS A 125 7.34 5.35 -8.69
CA LYS A 125 6.70 4.60 -9.77
C LYS A 125 5.46 3.84 -9.28
N GLY A 126 4.86 4.23 -8.16
CA GLY A 126 3.72 3.52 -7.59
C GLY A 126 2.50 3.49 -8.51
N LEU A 127 2.26 4.57 -9.27
CA LEU A 127 1.12 4.68 -10.20
C LEU A 127 1.23 3.76 -11.42
N GLU A 128 2.44 3.33 -11.77
CA GLU A 128 2.71 2.45 -12.91
C GLU A 128 2.51 0.97 -12.56
N TYR A 129 2.55 0.62 -11.27
CA TYR A 129 2.62 -0.76 -10.79
C TYR A 129 1.40 -1.16 -9.93
N VAL A 130 0.22 -0.57 -10.21
CA VAL A 130 -1.05 -0.86 -9.50
C VAL A 130 -1.41 -2.34 -9.48
N ALA A 131 -1.12 -3.06 -10.56
CA ALA A 131 -1.35 -4.50 -10.65
C ALA A 131 -0.70 -5.29 -9.49
N LEU A 132 0.43 -4.83 -8.94
CA LEU A 132 1.05 -5.47 -7.78
C LEU A 132 0.22 -5.29 -6.50
N LEU A 133 -0.41 -4.13 -6.34
CA LEU A 133 -1.29 -3.84 -5.21
C LEU A 133 -2.61 -4.61 -5.32
N GLU A 134 -3.16 -4.72 -6.53
CA GLU A 134 -4.33 -5.55 -6.80
C GLU A 134 -4.07 -7.02 -6.48
N GLU A 135 -2.95 -7.56 -6.99
CA GLU A 135 -2.53 -8.92 -6.66
C GLU A 135 -2.30 -9.10 -5.15
N PHE A 136 -1.72 -8.11 -4.47
CA PHE A 136 -1.60 -8.13 -3.01
C PHE A 136 -2.96 -8.25 -2.34
N ARG A 137 -3.93 -7.41 -2.72
CA ARG A 137 -5.30 -7.43 -2.19
C ARG A 137 -5.98 -8.77 -2.45
N GLU A 138 -5.82 -9.35 -3.64
CA GLU A 138 -6.32 -10.70 -3.94
C GLU A 138 -5.72 -11.75 -3.02
N LYS A 139 -4.41 -11.68 -2.77
CA LYS A 139 -3.73 -12.62 -1.87
C LYS A 139 -4.12 -12.41 -0.41
N VAL A 140 -4.32 -11.17 0.04
CA VAL A 140 -4.90 -10.91 1.37
C VAL A 140 -6.25 -11.61 1.51
N LYS A 141 -7.12 -11.58 0.49
CA LYS A 141 -8.41 -12.30 0.54
C LYS A 141 -8.26 -13.82 0.62
N MET A 142 -7.22 -14.40 0.04
CA MET A 142 -6.93 -15.85 0.12
C MET A 142 -6.33 -16.25 1.47
N VAL A 143 -5.51 -15.35 2.05
CA VAL A 143 -4.74 -15.60 3.27
C VAL A 143 -5.46 -15.14 4.52
N ALA A 144 -6.43 -14.23 4.44
CA ALA A 144 -7.30 -13.83 5.55
C ALA A 144 -8.76 -14.28 5.32
N PRO A 145 -9.07 -15.60 5.33
CA PRO A 145 -10.44 -16.06 5.48
C PRO A 145 -10.94 -15.79 6.91
N ALA A 146 -12.26 -15.82 7.09
CA ALA A 146 -12.97 -15.48 8.33
C ALA A 146 -12.56 -16.25 9.61
N ASP A 147 -11.71 -17.27 9.49
CA ASP A 147 -11.23 -18.09 10.59
C ASP A 147 -9.87 -17.57 11.08
N VAL A 148 -9.94 -16.61 12.00
CA VAL A 148 -8.80 -15.86 12.56
C VAL A 148 -7.81 -16.76 13.30
N GLU A 149 -8.26 -17.91 13.84
CA GLU A 149 -7.40 -18.85 14.59
C GLU A 149 -6.43 -19.63 13.68
N ALA A 150 -6.80 -19.89 12.43
CA ALA A 150 -5.98 -20.72 11.54
C ALA A 150 -4.80 -19.97 10.88
N LYS A 151 -4.79 -18.63 10.89
CA LYS A 151 -3.83 -17.81 10.12
C LYS A 151 -3.32 -16.56 10.85
N THR A 152 -3.10 -16.69 12.17
CA THR A 152 -2.58 -15.63 13.05
C THR A 152 -1.28 -14.99 12.54
N GLY A 153 -0.38 -15.77 11.90
CA GLY A 153 0.91 -15.28 11.42
C GLY A 153 0.81 -14.25 10.28
N ALA A 154 -0.06 -14.49 9.30
CA ALA A 154 -0.26 -13.56 8.19
C ALA A 154 -0.98 -12.28 8.65
N VAL A 155 -1.95 -12.44 9.55
CA VAL A 155 -2.65 -11.34 10.23
C VAL A 155 -1.68 -10.48 11.03
N GLN A 156 -0.83 -11.08 11.86
CA GLN A 156 0.21 -10.37 12.61
C GLN A 156 1.18 -9.66 11.69
N TRP A 157 1.62 -10.31 10.61
CA TRP A 157 2.49 -9.67 9.64
C TRP A 157 1.81 -8.44 9.01
N LEU A 158 0.54 -8.55 8.59
CA LEU A 158 -0.21 -7.42 8.04
C LEU A 158 -0.32 -6.27 9.05
N GLN A 159 -0.52 -6.55 10.35
CA GLN A 159 -0.49 -5.53 11.40
C GLN A 159 0.86 -4.81 11.46
N THR A 160 1.98 -5.55 11.41
CA THR A 160 3.31 -4.92 11.41
C THR A 160 3.56 -4.03 10.19
N GLN A 161 2.86 -4.29 9.08
CA GLN A 161 2.98 -3.50 7.85
C GLN A 161 2.02 -2.29 7.80
N MET A 162 1.04 -2.17 8.71
CA MET A 162 0.08 -1.06 8.72
C MET A 162 0.74 0.33 8.77
N PRO A 163 1.82 0.57 9.55
CA PRO A 163 2.57 1.82 9.47
C PRO A 163 3.23 2.02 8.09
N GLY A 164 3.59 0.94 7.40
CA GLY A 164 4.08 0.98 6.02
C GLY A 164 3.01 1.41 5.02
N ILE A 165 1.74 1.05 5.23
CA ILE A 165 0.61 1.46 4.37
C ILE A 165 0.45 2.98 4.39
N GLY A 166 0.45 3.60 5.57
CA GLY A 166 0.34 5.06 5.68
C GLY A 166 1.48 5.82 4.99
N LEU A 167 2.71 5.30 5.07
CA LEU A 167 3.86 5.88 4.35
C LEU A 167 3.71 5.72 2.83
N VAL A 168 3.18 4.59 2.37
CA VAL A 168 2.88 4.34 0.95
C VAL A 168 1.82 5.32 0.44
N GLU A 169 0.73 5.53 1.17
CA GLU A 169 -0.30 6.54 0.84
C GLU A 169 0.30 7.93 0.67
N LEU A 170 1.17 8.32 1.61
CA LEU A 170 1.83 9.62 1.59
C LEU A 170 2.77 9.79 0.39
N LYS A 171 3.59 8.78 0.10
CA LYS A 171 4.50 8.81 -1.07
C LYS A 171 3.75 8.80 -2.40
N LEU A 172 2.63 8.08 -2.47
CA LEU A 172 1.76 8.12 -3.65
C LEU A 172 1.12 9.50 -3.83
N ALA A 173 0.71 10.15 -2.75
CA ALA A 173 0.21 11.53 -2.79
C ALA A 173 1.26 12.50 -3.33
N GLN A 174 2.51 12.36 -2.87
CA GLN A 174 3.64 13.14 -3.40
C GLN A 174 3.88 12.84 -4.87
N GLU A 175 3.89 11.57 -5.29
CA GLU A 175 4.07 11.19 -6.69
C GLU A 175 2.97 11.80 -7.57
N CYS A 176 1.71 11.70 -7.14
CA CYS A 176 0.55 12.26 -7.84
C CYS A 176 0.67 13.79 -7.99
N THR A 177 1.00 14.50 -6.91
CA THR A 177 1.14 15.96 -6.92
C THR A 177 2.31 16.43 -7.77
N ILE A 178 3.48 15.78 -7.68
CA ILE A 178 4.65 16.10 -8.51
C ILE A 178 4.34 15.86 -9.99
N ARG A 179 3.69 14.75 -10.35
CA ARG A 179 3.30 14.46 -11.74
C ARG A 179 2.23 15.45 -12.24
N SER A 180 1.35 15.94 -11.36
CA SER A 180 0.32 16.93 -11.68
C SER A 180 0.90 18.29 -12.09
N ARG A 181 2.12 18.64 -11.63
CA ARG A 181 2.76 19.95 -11.89
C ARG A 181 2.75 20.35 -13.37
N LYS A 182 3.11 19.41 -14.25
CA LYS A 182 3.19 19.65 -15.70
C LYS A 182 1.84 19.97 -16.35
N TYR A 183 0.74 19.55 -15.73
CA TYR A 183 -0.60 19.74 -16.26
C TYR A 183 -1.25 21.02 -15.76
N VAL A 184 -0.79 21.53 -14.62
CA VAL A 184 -1.38 22.71 -13.98
C VAL A 184 -0.56 23.99 -14.14
N GLU A 185 0.63 23.91 -14.74
CA GLU A 185 1.59 25.02 -14.85
C GLU A 185 0.98 26.29 -15.46
N ASN A 186 0.05 26.15 -16.40
CA ASN A 186 -0.62 27.27 -17.09
C ASN A 186 -1.99 27.63 -16.49
N HIS A 187 -2.46 26.95 -15.44
CA HIS A 187 -3.76 27.21 -14.82
C HIS A 187 -3.63 28.27 -13.72
N PRO A 188 -4.34 29.42 -13.78
CA PRO A 188 -4.20 30.48 -12.80
C PRO A 188 -4.44 30.01 -11.35
N GLY A 189 -3.46 30.21 -10.47
CA GLY A 189 -3.55 29.89 -9.05
C GLY A 189 -3.35 28.40 -8.68
N PHE A 190 -3.37 27.49 -9.66
CA PHE A 190 -3.13 26.08 -9.42
C PHE A 190 -1.66 25.73 -9.10
N PRO A 191 -0.64 26.31 -9.77
CA PRO A 191 0.76 26.05 -9.45
C PRO A 191 1.08 26.36 -7.98
N GLU A 192 0.62 27.51 -7.47
CA GLU A 192 0.87 27.90 -6.08
C GLU A 192 0.18 26.96 -5.09
N GLY A 193 -1.09 26.61 -5.33
CA GLY A 193 -1.81 25.65 -4.49
C GLY A 193 -1.13 24.27 -4.48
N LEU A 194 -0.66 23.81 -5.64
CA LEU A 194 0.01 22.53 -5.77
C LEU A 194 1.40 22.51 -5.10
N GLU A 195 2.20 23.58 -5.22
CA GLU A 195 3.48 23.69 -4.50
C GLU A 195 3.29 23.73 -2.98
N ASN A 196 2.22 24.39 -2.50
CA ASN A 196 1.86 24.35 -1.08
C ASN A 196 1.53 22.94 -0.61
N ILE A 197 0.73 22.18 -1.37
CA ILE A 197 0.43 20.77 -1.09
C ILE A 197 1.71 19.94 -1.08
N ILE A 198 2.58 20.08 -2.08
CA ILE A 198 3.85 19.34 -2.16
C ILE A 198 4.70 19.58 -0.90
N ARG A 199 4.84 20.85 -0.48
CA ARG A 199 5.57 21.20 0.74
C ARG A 199 4.93 20.59 1.99
N ILE A 200 3.61 20.62 2.11
CA ILE A 200 2.91 19.99 3.25
C ILE A 200 3.16 18.49 3.26
N LEU A 201 3.05 17.81 2.12
CA LEU A 201 3.29 16.37 2.03
C LEU A 201 4.74 16.00 2.38
N GLN A 202 5.72 16.82 2.03
CA GLN A 202 7.12 16.62 2.44
C GLN A 202 7.29 16.72 3.96
N ASP A 203 6.69 17.74 4.58
CA ASP A 203 6.73 17.91 6.03
C ASP A 203 6.03 16.76 6.76
N LEU A 204 4.87 16.31 6.25
CA LEU A 204 4.15 15.17 6.81
C LEU A 204 4.97 13.88 6.69
N GLU A 205 5.70 13.66 5.59
CA GLU A 205 6.58 12.50 5.45
C GLU A 205 7.65 12.48 6.54
N GLN A 206 8.31 13.64 6.74
CA GLN A 206 9.39 13.77 7.72
C GLN A 206 8.86 13.56 9.13
N GLN A 207 7.68 14.09 9.44
CA GLN A 207 7.03 13.86 10.73
C GLN A 207 6.63 12.38 10.90
N TYR A 208 6.15 11.72 9.84
CA TYR A 208 5.70 10.34 9.89
C TYR A 208 6.85 9.38 10.20
N GLN A 209 8.01 9.62 9.58
CA GLN A 209 9.22 8.82 9.79
C GLN A 209 9.76 8.94 11.22
N ASN A 210 9.60 10.11 11.85
CA ASN A 210 10.14 10.39 13.19
C ASN A 210 9.10 10.30 14.32
N GLY A 211 7.82 10.13 13.98
CA GLY A 211 6.69 10.18 14.92
C GLY A 211 6.44 8.87 15.66
N THR A 212 5.76 8.99 16.80
CA THR A 212 5.15 7.86 17.54
C THR A 212 3.95 7.31 16.75
N ASP A 213 3.43 6.14 17.15
CA ASP A 213 2.26 5.55 16.46
C ASP A 213 1.02 6.46 16.54
N GLU A 214 0.78 7.11 17.67
CA GLU A 214 -0.26 8.12 17.83
C GLU A 214 -0.04 9.35 16.92
N SER A 215 1.20 9.83 16.82
CA SER A 215 1.53 10.94 15.90
C SER A 215 1.35 10.54 14.44
N ARG A 216 1.69 9.30 14.06
CA ARG A 216 1.50 8.77 12.70
C ARG A 216 0.02 8.74 12.33
N GLU A 217 -0.83 8.36 13.26
CA GLU A 217 -2.26 8.37 13.10
C GLU A 217 -2.84 9.77 12.84
N ASN A 218 -2.35 10.77 13.58
CA ASN A 218 -2.70 12.17 13.35
C ASN A 218 -2.20 12.68 12.00
N ILE A 219 -1.00 12.28 11.59
CA ILE A 219 -0.43 12.62 10.28
C ILE A 219 -1.27 12.02 9.14
N LEU A 220 -1.80 10.80 9.31
CA LEU A 220 -2.69 10.21 8.30
C LEU A 220 -4.03 10.96 8.21
N ALA A 221 -4.56 11.46 9.32
CA ALA A 221 -5.74 12.33 9.28
C ALA A 221 -5.45 13.64 8.51
N GLN A 222 -4.28 14.26 8.75
CA GLN A 222 -3.81 15.43 8.00
C GLN A 222 -3.63 15.11 6.51
N LEU A 223 -3.06 13.95 6.17
CA LEU A 223 -2.92 13.48 4.80
C LEU A 223 -4.29 13.41 4.11
N ARG A 224 -5.32 12.84 4.76
CA ARG A 224 -6.67 12.77 4.18
C ARG A 224 -7.25 14.14 3.84
N LEU A 225 -7.02 15.15 4.69
CA LEU A 225 -7.41 16.53 4.39
C LEU A 225 -6.68 17.10 3.17
N VAL A 226 -5.36 16.94 3.13
CA VAL A 226 -4.53 17.38 2.00
C VAL A 226 -4.97 16.68 0.71
N MET A 227 -5.35 15.41 0.79
CA MET A 227 -5.82 14.63 -0.34
C MET A 227 -7.19 15.03 -0.83
N GLU A 228 -8.11 15.41 0.06
CA GLU A 228 -9.40 15.97 -0.34
C GLU A 228 -9.21 17.30 -1.06
N GLN A 229 -8.31 18.14 -0.56
CA GLN A 229 -7.96 19.39 -1.23
C GLN A 229 -7.40 19.15 -2.63
N LEU A 230 -6.47 18.19 -2.76
CA LEU A 230 -5.94 17.80 -4.06
C LEU A 230 -7.05 17.29 -4.98
N ARG A 231 -7.97 16.46 -4.47
CA ARG A 231 -9.12 15.94 -5.24
C ARG A 231 -10.01 17.08 -5.73
N MET A 232 -10.32 18.06 -4.90
CA MET A 232 -11.13 19.22 -5.29
C MET A 232 -10.43 20.06 -6.37
N MET A 233 -9.13 20.34 -6.21
CA MET A 233 -8.34 21.02 -7.23
C MET A 233 -8.38 20.23 -8.55
N ILE A 234 -8.09 18.93 -8.49
CA ILE A 234 -8.11 18.03 -9.66
C ILE A 234 -9.49 17.97 -10.32
N ALA A 235 -10.58 17.93 -9.55
CA ALA A 235 -11.94 17.87 -10.07
C ALA A 235 -12.32 19.10 -10.90
N GLN A 236 -11.71 20.27 -10.62
CA GLN A 236 -11.89 21.48 -11.42
C GLN A 236 -11.19 21.40 -12.78
N LEU A 237 -10.19 20.54 -12.93
CA LEU A 237 -9.46 20.29 -14.18
C LEU A 237 -10.17 19.27 -15.09
N ARG A 238 -11.51 19.15 -14.98
CA ARG A 238 -12.37 18.13 -15.62
C ARG A 238 -11.82 17.54 -16.92
N GLY A 239 -11.38 16.28 -16.87
CA GLY A 239 -10.94 15.51 -18.05
C GLY A 239 -9.61 15.92 -18.67
N GLN A 240 -8.90 16.89 -18.09
CA GLN A 240 -7.60 17.37 -18.59
C GLN A 240 -6.42 16.62 -17.99
N LEU A 241 -6.64 15.82 -16.94
CA LEU A 241 -5.59 15.02 -16.34
C LEU A 241 -5.40 13.71 -17.11
N PRO A 242 -4.15 13.27 -17.30
CA PRO A 242 -3.85 11.96 -17.87
C PRO A 242 -4.49 10.85 -17.02
N GLY A 243 -4.90 9.77 -17.68
CA GLY A 243 -5.48 8.59 -17.00
C GLY A 243 -4.58 8.00 -15.91
N GLU A 244 -3.26 8.17 -16.02
CA GLU A 244 -2.29 7.76 -14.99
C GLU A 244 -2.50 8.46 -13.64
N LEU A 245 -2.94 9.72 -13.62
CA LEU A 245 -3.27 10.44 -12.38
C LEU A 245 -4.64 10.03 -11.84
N GLY A 246 -5.56 9.59 -12.71
CA GLY A 246 -6.81 8.97 -12.31
C GLY A 246 -6.58 7.72 -11.44
N ARG A 247 -5.58 6.90 -11.84
CA ARG A 247 -5.20 5.67 -11.10
C ARG A 247 -4.79 5.93 -9.66
N TYR A 248 -4.31 7.13 -9.31
CA TYR A 248 -3.98 7.45 -7.92
C TYR A 248 -5.21 7.28 -7.01
N PHE A 249 -6.37 7.76 -7.44
CA PHE A 249 -7.59 7.66 -6.62
C PHE A 249 -8.09 6.22 -6.51
N ASP A 250 -7.87 5.41 -7.55
CA ASP A 250 -8.17 3.97 -7.49
C ASP A 250 -7.25 3.26 -6.49
N ILE A 251 -5.96 3.57 -6.51
CA ILE A 251 -4.98 3.07 -5.53
C ILE A 251 -5.33 3.51 -4.12
N ASP A 252 -5.68 4.78 -3.91
CA ASP A 252 -6.07 5.32 -2.60
C ASP A 252 -7.29 4.59 -2.04
N ASN A 253 -8.27 4.30 -2.90
CA ASN A 253 -9.41 3.48 -2.53
C ASN A 253 -9.00 2.04 -2.19
N LEU A 254 -8.08 1.42 -2.96
CA LEU A 254 -7.58 0.06 -2.69
C LEU A 254 -6.81 -0.04 -1.35
N LEU A 255 -6.02 0.97 -1.01
CA LEU A 255 -5.29 1.03 0.26
C LEU A 255 -6.24 1.24 1.43
N THR A 256 -7.22 2.12 1.26
CA THR A 256 -8.28 2.36 2.26
C THR A 256 -9.10 1.08 2.49
N ASP A 257 -9.48 0.40 1.42
CA ASP A 257 -10.14 -0.92 1.45
C ASP A 257 -9.34 -1.93 2.25
N THR A 258 -8.04 -2.03 1.94
CA THR A 258 -7.16 -2.98 2.60
C THR A 258 -7.05 -2.66 4.08
N ARG A 259 -6.90 -1.38 4.44
CA ARG A 259 -6.83 -0.93 5.84
C ARG A 259 -8.11 -1.25 6.60
N ILE A 260 -9.28 -1.04 5.97
CA ILE A 260 -10.57 -1.37 6.55
C ILE A 260 -10.70 -2.89 6.70
N ASP A 261 -10.42 -3.67 5.65
CA ASP A 261 -10.43 -5.13 5.72
C ASP A 261 -9.53 -5.63 6.87
N LEU A 262 -8.34 -5.07 7.04
CA LEU A 262 -7.45 -5.40 8.14
C LEU A 262 -8.02 -4.98 9.51
N GLY A 263 -8.61 -3.79 9.63
CA GLY A 263 -9.24 -3.33 10.88
C GLY A 263 -10.37 -4.27 11.36
N LEU A 264 -11.07 -4.91 10.43
CA LEU A 264 -12.24 -5.74 10.71
C LEU A 264 -11.97 -7.19 11.03
N HIS A 265 -10.85 -7.74 10.58
CA HIS A 265 -10.53 -9.15 10.82
C HIS A 265 -9.68 -9.34 12.08
N ILE A 266 -9.21 -8.23 12.67
CA ILE A 266 -8.05 -8.27 13.56
C ILE A 266 -8.34 -7.69 14.95
N GLY A 267 -9.51 -7.07 15.18
CA GLY A 267 -9.95 -6.64 16.52
C GLY A 267 -8.95 -5.74 17.28
N GLY A 268 -8.05 -5.05 16.57
CA GLY A 268 -6.91 -4.36 17.15
C GLY A 268 -6.75 -2.94 16.61
N GLY A 269 -7.20 -1.96 17.38
CA GLY A 269 -6.59 -0.63 17.45
C GLY A 269 -7.06 0.48 16.51
N PHE A 270 -7.81 0.21 15.42
CA PHE A 270 -8.19 1.26 14.45
C PHE A 270 -9.68 1.63 14.42
N GLY A 271 -10.43 1.28 15.45
CA GLY A 271 -11.85 1.57 15.63
C GLY A 271 -12.43 0.76 16.81
N PRO A 272 -13.70 0.99 17.22
CA PRO A 272 -14.34 0.17 18.25
C PRO A 272 -14.27 -1.32 17.84
N PRO A 273 -14.25 -2.27 18.78
CA PRO A 273 -14.05 -3.69 18.48
C PRO A 273 -15.20 -4.20 17.58
N ILE A 274 -14.91 -4.44 16.30
CA ILE A 274 -15.86 -4.98 15.34
C ILE A 274 -15.69 -6.50 15.33
N ASP A 275 -16.78 -7.22 15.61
CA ASP A 275 -16.82 -8.68 15.64
C ASP A 275 -16.31 -9.26 14.29
N ASN A 276 -15.29 -10.13 14.38
CA ASN A 276 -14.34 -10.46 13.29
C ASN A 276 -14.89 -11.39 12.19
N ARG A 277 -16.21 -11.47 12.00
CA ARG A 277 -16.79 -12.40 11.02
C ARG A 277 -17.11 -11.67 9.73
N ARG A 278 -16.34 -11.98 8.68
CA ARG A 278 -16.85 -11.83 7.32
C ARG A 278 -18.21 -12.54 7.28
N PRO A 279 -19.26 -11.87 6.81
CA PRO A 279 -20.55 -12.51 6.67
C PRO A 279 -20.37 -13.66 5.69
N HIS A 280 -20.78 -14.87 6.09
CA HIS A 280 -21.02 -15.90 5.10
C HIS A 280 -22.01 -15.31 4.07
N PRO A 281 -21.91 -15.63 2.76
CA PRO A 281 -22.82 -15.10 1.75
C PRO A 281 -24.31 -15.29 2.11
N GLU A 282 -24.61 -16.29 2.93
CA GLU A 282 -25.93 -16.62 3.47
C GLU A 282 -26.43 -15.59 4.52
N ASN A 283 -25.52 -14.88 5.20
CA ASN A 283 -25.82 -13.87 6.22
C ASN A 283 -25.39 -12.45 5.80
N ALA A 284 -25.04 -12.26 4.53
CA ALA A 284 -24.47 -11.01 4.06
C ALA A 284 -25.48 -9.84 4.10
N ALA A 285 -26.78 -10.11 3.95
CA ALA A 285 -27.82 -9.10 4.14
C ALA A 285 -28.00 -8.70 5.62
N GLU A 286 -27.92 -9.66 6.55
CA GLU A 286 -27.96 -9.40 8.00
C GLU A 286 -26.74 -8.57 8.42
N SER A 287 -25.57 -8.88 7.86
CA SER A 287 -24.37 -8.10 8.12
C SER A 287 -24.44 -6.67 7.59
N PHE A 288 -25.02 -6.43 6.41
CA PHE A 288 -25.15 -5.06 5.90
C PHE A 288 -26.00 -4.22 6.84
N SER A 289 -27.07 -4.81 7.39
CA SER A 289 -27.96 -4.15 8.35
C SER A 289 -27.25 -3.83 9.67
N GLU A 290 -26.50 -4.78 10.22
CA GLU A 290 -25.68 -4.58 11.42
C GLU A 290 -24.62 -3.49 11.23
N TRP A 291 -23.96 -3.50 10.07
CA TRP A 291 -22.98 -2.50 9.68
C TRP A 291 -23.58 -1.11 9.51
N LEU A 292 -24.78 -1.03 8.96
CA LEU A 292 -25.52 0.22 8.82
C LEU A 292 -25.94 0.77 10.19
N GLU A 293 -26.31 -0.10 11.13
CA GLU A 293 -26.60 0.30 12.52
C GLU A 293 -25.36 0.88 13.22
N LYS A 294 -24.22 0.19 13.13
CA LYS A 294 -22.92 0.69 13.64
C LYS A 294 -22.54 2.04 13.01
N PHE A 295 -22.81 2.20 11.71
CA PHE A 295 -22.55 3.47 11.02
C PHE A 295 -23.40 4.59 11.62
N ASN A 296 -24.70 4.35 11.80
CA ASN A 296 -25.60 5.35 12.37
C ASN A 296 -25.24 5.72 13.81
N ALA A 297 -24.79 4.76 14.63
CA ALA A 297 -24.27 5.05 15.97
C ALA A 297 -23.03 5.97 15.88
N ARG A 298 -22.10 5.69 14.97
CA ARG A 298 -20.91 6.52 14.76
C ARG A 298 -21.23 7.91 14.22
N VAL A 299 -22.25 8.04 13.38
CA VAL A 299 -22.78 9.35 12.94
C VAL A 299 -23.21 10.17 14.16
N ALA A 300 -23.96 9.57 15.08
CA ALA A 300 -24.43 10.25 16.28
C ALA A 300 -23.26 10.73 17.16
N GLU A 301 -22.24 9.90 17.37
CA GLU A 301 -21.03 10.28 18.12
C GLU A 301 -20.29 11.47 17.48
N VAL A 302 -20.17 11.49 16.14
CA VAL A 302 -19.51 12.60 15.43
C VAL A 302 -20.36 13.87 15.48
N GLN A 303 -21.69 13.74 15.42
CA GLN A 303 -22.62 14.86 15.56
C GLN A 303 -22.57 15.47 16.97
N GLU A 304 -22.52 14.65 18.01
CA GLU A 304 -22.35 15.10 19.40
C GLU A 304 -21.04 15.90 19.55
N LYS A 305 -19.92 15.37 19.05
CA LYS A 305 -18.64 16.11 19.03
C LYS A 305 -18.72 17.43 18.27
N LEU A 306 -19.48 17.49 17.17
CA LEU A 306 -19.69 18.73 16.41
C LEU A 306 -20.46 19.77 17.21
N GLU A 307 -21.44 19.36 18.00
CA GLU A 307 -22.22 20.26 18.86
C GLU A 307 -21.38 20.85 20.00
N GLU A 308 -20.44 20.07 20.54
CA GLU A 308 -19.54 20.50 21.62
C GLU A 308 -18.45 21.48 21.16
N VAL A 309 -18.04 21.41 19.90
CA VAL A 309 -16.97 22.24 19.34
C VAL A 309 -17.53 23.62 18.94
N PRO A 310 -16.99 24.77 19.38
CA PRO A 310 -17.51 26.08 18.99
C PRO A 310 -17.61 26.27 17.47
N GLU A 311 -18.63 27.00 16.98
CA GLU A 311 -18.89 27.21 15.53
C GLU A 311 -17.67 27.75 14.77
N ASN A 312 -16.87 28.61 15.41
CA ASN A 312 -15.69 29.23 14.81
C ASN A 312 -14.41 28.41 14.93
N THR A 313 -14.49 27.15 15.38
CA THR A 313 -13.28 26.32 15.58
C THR A 313 -12.69 25.94 14.23
N PRO A 314 -11.39 26.18 14.01
CA PRO A 314 -10.69 25.69 12.83
C PRO A 314 -10.96 24.19 12.62
N GLY A 315 -11.48 23.82 11.45
CA GLY A 315 -11.69 22.42 11.08
C GLY A 315 -13.09 21.87 11.37
N ARG A 316 -13.96 22.61 12.07
CA ARG A 316 -15.37 22.23 12.23
C ARG A 316 -16.07 22.06 10.89
N GLU A 317 -15.99 23.06 10.01
CA GLU A 317 -16.56 23.00 8.65
C GLU A 317 -16.00 21.81 7.83
N MET A 318 -14.72 21.46 8.03
CA MET A 318 -14.10 20.32 7.37
C MET A 318 -14.65 18.98 7.89
N ALA A 319 -14.80 18.85 9.21
CA ALA A 319 -15.44 17.69 9.81
C ALA A 319 -16.91 17.55 9.39
N GLU A 320 -17.65 18.65 9.31
CA GLU A 320 -19.02 18.69 8.77
C GLU A 320 -19.06 18.23 7.31
N SER A 321 -18.11 18.67 6.49
CA SER A 321 -17.97 18.23 5.09
C SER A 321 -17.69 16.73 4.99
N GLN A 322 -16.78 16.19 5.80
CA GLN A 322 -16.52 14.74 5.85
C GLN A 322 -17.76 13.95 6.31
N LEU A 323 -18.49 14.45 7.32
CA LEU A 323 -19.75 13.86 7.78
C LEU A 323 -20.81 13.84 6.67
N GLN A 324 -20.98 14.94 5.94
CA GLN A 324 -21.92 15.01 4.81
C GLN A 324 -21.56 14.01 3.70
N MET A 325 -20.28 13.89 3.34
CA MET A 325 -19.83 12.88 2.37
C MET A 325 -20.07 11.46 2.87
N ALA A 326 -19.85 11.20 4.16
CA ALA A 326 -20.12 9.90 4.75
C ALA A 326 -21.61 9.52 4.65
N ILE A 327 -22.50 10.46 4.96
CA ILE A 327 -23.95 10.29 4.84
C ILE A 327 -24.35 10.00 3.39
N GLN A 328 -23.79 10.73 2.42
CA GLN A 328 -24.05 10.48 1.01
C GLN A 328 -23.60 9.07 0.57
N LEU A 329 -22.39 8.65 0.96
CA LEU A 329 -21.89 7.31 0.68
C LEU A 329 -22.75 6.21 1.34
N ARG A 330 -23.27 6.44 2.54
CA ARG A 330 -24.23 5.54 3.18
C ARG A 330 -25.49 5.41 2.32
N ASP A 331 -26.04 6.50 1.84
CA ASP A 331 -27.26 6.49 1.02
C ASP A 331 -27.03 5.75 -0.32
N ASP A 332 -25.88 5.99 -0.95
CA ASP A 332 -25.44 5.23 -2.14
C ASP A 332 -25.29 3.74 -1.83
N ALA A 333 -24.74 3.38 -0.66
CA ALA A 333 -24.62 1.99 -0.24
C ALA A 333 -26.00 1.31 -0.05
N ILE A 334 -26.97 2.01 0.54
CA ILE A 334 -28.35 1.51 0.69
C ILE A 334 -28.99 1.28 -0.68
N ALA A 335 -28.77 2.20 -1.63
CA ALA A 335 -29.28 2.06 -2.99
C ALA A 335 -28.68 0.84 -3.71
N GLU A 336 -27.36 0.64 -3.61
CA GLU A 336 -26.67 -0.53 -4.19
C GLU A 336 -27.13 -1.85 -3.55
N ASN A 337 -27.38 -1.86 -2.23
CA ASN A 337 -27.90 -3.04 -1.55
C ASN A 337 -29.32 -3.37 -2.05
N SER A 338 -30.16 -2.34 -2.20
CA SER A 338 -31.52 -2.47 -2.72
C SER A 338 -31.54 -2.96 -4.18
N ALA A 339 -30.50 -2.64 -4.95
CA ALA A 339 -30.30 -3.14 -6.32
C ALA A 339 -29.74 -4.58 -6.38
N GLY A 340 -29.54 -5.24 -5.23
CA GLY A 340 -28.97 -6.59 -5.13
C GLY A 340 -27.45 -6.65 -5.30
N ASN A 341 -26.76 -5.51 -5.31
CA ASN A 341 -25.31 -5.42 -5.49
C ASN A 341 -24.58 -5.31 -4.15
N LEU A 342 -24.75 -6.35 -3.32
CA LEU A 342 -24.31 -6.35 -1.93
C LEU A 342 -22.81 -6.12 -1.73
N THR A 343 -21.96 -6.66 -2.61
CA THR A 343 -20.50 -6.43 -2.56
C THR A 343 -20.17 -4.96 -2.73
N LYS A 344 -20.80 -4.28 -3.69
CA LYS A 344 -20.61 -2.86 -3.92
C LYS A 344 -21.20 -2.04 -2.78
N ALA A 345 -22.37 -2.41 -2.26
CA ALA A 345 -22.99 -1.77 -1.12
C ALA A 345 -22.08 -1.78 0.12
N LEU A 346 -21.53 -2.95 0.48
CA LEU A 346 -20.60 -3.09 1.61
C LEU A 346 -19.31 -2.27 1.39
N PHE A 347 -18.78 -2.25 0.17
CA PHE A 347 -17.63 -1.40 -0.18
C PHE A 347 -17.94 0.08 0.02
N THR A 348 -19.07 0.57 -0.49
CA THR A 348 -19.46 1.97 -0.37
C THR A 348 -19.71 2.36 1.10
N LEU A 349 -20.33 1.48 1.89
CA LEU A 349 -20.56 1.73 3.31
C LEU A 349 -19.24 1.80 4.10
N ARG A 350 -18.24 1.00 3.73
CA ARG A 350 -16.90 1.06 4.33
C ARG A 350 -16.18 2.37 4.03
N ALA A 351 -16.27 2.85 2.79
CA ALA A 351 -15.76 4.17 2.44
C ALA A 351 -16.44 5.28 3.27
N ALA A 352 -17.74 5.13 3.56
CA ALA A 352 -18.47 6.03 4.45
C ALA A 352 -17.88 6.04 5.87
N PHE A 353 -17.54 4.88 6.45
CA PHE A 353 -16.89 4.80 7.77
C PHE A 353 -15.56 5.55 7.82
N ALA A 354 -14.71 5.37 6.80
CA ALA A 354 -13.42 6.07 6.75
C ALA A 354 -13.58 7.61 6.79
N ARG A 355 -14.65 8.13 6.17
CA ARG A 355 -15.01 9.55 6.23
C ARG A 355 -15.45 9.98 7.62
N LEU A 356 -16.26 9.18 8.31
CA LEU A 356 -16.65 9.45 9.70
C LEU A 356 -15.47 9.44 10.66
N ASP A 357 -14.56 8.47 10.53
CA ASP A 357 -13.38 8.41 11.39
C ASP A 357 -12.44 9.59 11.14
N CYS A 358 -12.33 10.04 9.88
CA CYS A 358 -11.63 11.27 9.56
C CYS A 358 -12.29 12.48 10.22
N ALA A 359 -13.63 12.61 10.14
CA ALA A 359 -14.38 13.69 10.79
C ALA A 359 -14.14 13.69 12.32
N GLY A 360 -14.26 12.54 12.98
CA GLY A 360 -14.03 12.40 14.41
C GLY A 360 -12.62 12.83 14.83
N ARG A 361 -11.58 12.41 14.08
CA ARG A 361 -10.19 12.78 14.36
C ARG A 361 -9.91 14.27 14.12
N ILE A 362 -10.53 14.86 13.09
CA ILE A 362 -10.44 16.31 12.87
C ILE A 362 -10.99 17.05 14.08
N LEU A 363 -12.12 16.62 14.63
CA LEU A 363 -12.75 17.25 15.80
C LEU A 363 -11.92 17.09 17.08
N GLU A 364 -11.38 15.89 17.31
CA GLU A 364 -10.50 15.61 18.44
C GLU A 364 -9.24 16.48 18.46
N GLN A 365 -8.82 16.96 17.30
CA GLN A 365 -7.54 17.64 17.12
C GLN A 365 -7.67 19.05 16.53
N ALA A 366 -8.89 19.57 16.47
CA ALA A 366 -9.24 20.84 15.82
C ALA A 366 -8.45 22.03 16.38
N THR A 367 -7.99 21.93 17.63
CA THR A 367 -7.25 22.97 18.34
C THR A 367 -5.73 22.84 18.27
N GLU A 368 -5.18 21.68 17.87
CA GLU A 368 -3.73 21.40 17.98
C GLU A 368 -2.97 21.67 16.67
N TRP A 369 -3.18 20.85 15.64
CA TRP A 369 -2.41 20.96 14.39
C TRP A 369 -3.13 21.77 13.30
N LEU A 370 -4.45 21.86 13.39
CA LEU A 370 -5.29 22.44 12.36
C LEU A 370 -5.07 23.97 12.16
N PRO A 371 -4.87 24.77 13.22
CA PRO A 371 -4.50 26.18 13.09
C PRO A 371 -3.16 26.39 12.37
N GLY A 372 -2.22 25.44 12.47
CA GLY A 372 -0.94 25.48 11.75
C GLY A 372 -1.06 25.02 10.30
N LEU A 373 -1.98 24.11 10.00
CA LEU A 373 -2.17 23.52 8.66
C LEU A 373 -2.98 24.42 7.72
N LEU A 374 -4.08 25.02 8.17
CA LEU A 374 -4.98 25.83 7.32
C LEU A 374 -4.27 27.00 6.62
N PRO A 375 -3.45 27.82 7.31
CA PRO A 375 -2.75 28.92 6.64
C PRO A 375 -1.77 28.42 5.58
N ARG A 376 -1.24 27.20 5.74
CA ARG A 376 -0.31 26.58 4.79
C ARG A 376 -1.01 26.04 3.55
N LEU A 377 -2.27 25.61 3.67
CA LEU A 377 -3.14 25.25 2.54
C LEU A 377 -3.57 26.50 1.74
N GLY A 378 -3.44 27.70 2.33
CA GLY A 378 -3.65 28.98 1.66
C GLY A 378 -5.12 29.35 1.46
N PRO A 379 -5.43 30.36 0.61
CA PRO A 379 -6.80 30.83 0.34
C PRO A 379 -7.73 29.72 -0.17
N TRP A 380 -7.15 28.62 -0.65
CA TRP A 380 -7.85 27.45 -1.14
C TRP A 380 -8.45 26.58 -0.03
N ALA A 381 -8.09 26.79 1.24
CA ALA A 381 -8.72 26.11 2.37
C ALA A 381 -10.12 26.64 2.69
N ASN A 382 -10.44 27.87 2.26
CA ASN A 382 -11.71 28.56 2.54
C ASN A 382 -12.70 28.48 1.38
N PHE A 383 -12.59 27.50 0.47
CA PHE A 383 -13.63 27.36 -0.54
C PHE A 383 -14.93 26.92 0.14
N PRO A 384 -15.99 27.75 0.09
CA PRO A 384 -17.27 27.32 0.61
C PRO A 384 -17.69 26.07 -0.15
N SER A 385 -18.45 25.23 0.55
CA SER A 385 -19.27 24.13 0.07
C SER A 385 -20.26 24.55 -1.02
N ARG A 386 -19.77 25.16 -2.12
CA ARG A 386 -20.45 25.13 -3.40
C ARG A 386 -20.53 23.66 -3.73
N LYS A 387 -21.74 23.11 -3.55
CA LYS A 387 -22.18 21.79 -3.98
C LYS A 387 -21.16 21.24 -4.95
N ILE A 388 -20.30 20.32 -4.48
CA ILE A 388 -19.43 19.55 -5.36
C ILE A 388 -20.39 19.12 -6.48
N PRO A 389 -20.28 19.68 -7.70
CA PRO A 389 -21.24 19.38 -8.74
C PRO A 389 -21.14 17.88 -8.87
N ALA A 390 -22.26 17.17 -8.61
CA ALA A 390 -22.31 15.71 -8.60
C ALA A 390 -21.36 15.25 -9.69
N GLY A 391 -20.22 14.68 -9.26
CA GLY A 391 -19.20 14.26 -10.21
C GLY A 391 -19.91 13.37 -11.22
N PRO A 392 -19.45 13.30 -12.48
CA PRO A 392 -19.99 12.28 -13.37
C PRO A 392 -20.01 10.96 -12.58
N PRO A 393 -21.15 10.24 -12.56
CA PRO A 393 -21.23 8.99 -11.82
C PRO A 393 -19.98 8.21 -12.16
N MET A 394 -19.21 7.81 -11.14
CA MET A 394 -18.08 6.91 -11.35
C MET A 394 -18.65 5.76 -12.18
N GLY A 395 -18.28 5.75 -13.46
CA GLY A 395 -18.78 4.78 -14.40
C GLY A 395 -18.48 3.39 -13.85
N PRO A 396 -19.27 2.38 -14.23
CA PRO A 396 -19.04 1.04 -13.73
C PRO A 396 -17.65 0.61 -14.23
N TRP A 397 -16.69 0.55 -13.31
CA TRP A 397 -15.45 -0.23 -13.40
C TRP A 397 -14.94 -0.46 -14.83
N GLY A 398 -14.04 0.40 -15.29
CA GLY A 398 -13.16 0.06 -16.40
C GLY A 398 -11.97 -0.79 -15.92
N TRP A 399 -12.28 -1.94 -15.31
CA TRP A 399 -11.42 -3.07 -14.88
C TRP A 399 -10.06 -2.76 -14.25
#